data_AF-A0A821R4B9-F1
#
_entry.id   AF-A0A821R4B9-F1
#
_cell.length_a   1.000
_cell.length_b   1.000
_cell.length_c   1.000
_cell.angle_alpha   90.00
_cell.angle_beta   90.00
_cell.angle_gamma   90.00
#
_symmetry.space_group_name_H-M   'P 1'
#
loop_
_entity.id
_entity.type
_entity.pdbx_description
1 polymer ?
#
loop_
_entity_poly.entity_id
_entity_poly.type
_entity_poly.pdbx_seq_one_letter_code
_entity_poly.pdbx_strand_id
1 'polypeptide(L)'
;MATQLPLQKNLSLQVLWRNAIVCSQKEPLVIQKYNEFINAGFPFEVVDGDNFYFPYSFLFEALKPFCNHRTLVISVIGPQNS
;
A
#
# COMPACT_ATOMS: atom_id res chain seq x y z
N MET A 1 -20.88 17.35 -9.41
CA MET A 1 -21.54 16.08 -9.01
C MET A 1 -20.46 15.02 -8.96
N ALA A 2 -20.09 14.57 -7.76
CA ALA A 2 -19.13 13.50 -7.61
C ALA A 2 -19.80 12.19 -8.04
N THR A 3 -19.39 11.63 -9.17
CA THR A 3 -19.76 10.28 -9.57
C THR A 3 -19.26 9.32 -8.51
N GLN A 4 -20.16 8.83 -7.66
CA GLN A 4 -19.87 7.72 -6.75
C GLN A 4 -19.47 6.52 -7.60
N LEU A 5 -18.19 6.15 -7.55
CA LEU A 5 -17.71 4.90 -8.13
C LEU A 5 -18.49 3.76 -7.49
N PRO A 6 -19.07 2.84 -8.29
CA PRO A 6 -19.80 1.70 -7.74
C PRO A 6 -18.84 0.92 -6.85
N LEU A 7 -19.20 0.77 -5.57
CA LEU A 7 -18.50 -0.09 -4.61
C LEU A 7 -18.53 -1.52 -5.16
N GLN A 8 -17.50 -1.89 -5.92
CA GLN A 8 -17.28 -3.27 -6.36
C GLN A 8 -17.09 -4.11 -5.11
N LYS A 9 -18.12 -4.91 -4.79
CA LYS A 9 -18.27 -5.65 -3.53
C LYS A 9 -17.18 -6.69 -3.22
N ASN A 10 -16.17 -6.87 -4.06
CA ASN A 10 -15.16 -7.94 -3.93
C ASN A 10 -13.75 -7.50 -4.34
N LEU A 11 -13.37 -6.23 -4.17
CA LEU A 11 -11.96 -5.86 -4.35
C LEU A 11 -11.15 -6.40 -3.18
N SER A 12 -10.07 -7.12 -3.47
CA SER A 12 -9.11 -7.48 -2.43
C SER A 12 -8.51 -6.21 -1.84
N LEU A 13 -8.13 -6.27 -0.56
CA LEU A 13 -7.56 -5.13 0.15
C LEU A 13 -6.33 -4.55 -0.60
N GLN A 14 -5.55 -5.42 -1.25
CA GLN A 14 -4.41 -5.02 -2.07
C GLN A 14 -4.84 -4.19 -3.29
N VAL A 15 -5.87 -4.62 -4.02
CA VAL A 15 -6.36 -3.87 -5.18
C VAL A 15 -6.99 -2.54 -4.77
N LEU A 16 -7.70 -2.52 -3.62
CA LEU A 16 -8.23 -1.29 -3.05
C LEU A 16 -7.11 -0.29 -2.74
N TRP A 17 -6.03 -0.75 -2.10
CA TRP A 17 -4.89 0.10 -1.79
C TRP A 17 -4.14 0.56 -3.02
N ARG A 18 -3.92 -0.32 -4.01
CA ARG A 18 -3.30 0.04 -5.28
C ARG A 18 -4.06 1.18 -5.95
N ASN A 19 -5.39 1.05 -6.05
CA ASN A 19 -6.24 2.07 -6.65
C ASN A 19 -6.24 3.37 -5.83
N ALA A 20 -6.33 3.27 -4.50
CA ALA A 20 -6.29 4.44 -3.62
C ALA A 20 -4.95 5.20 -3.72
N ILE A 21 -3.83 4.48 -3.78
CA ILE A 21 -2.51 5.08 -3.97
C ILE A 21 -2.46 5.80 -5.31
N VAL A 22 -2.84 5.14 -6.41
CA VAL A 22 -2.82 5.74 -7.75
C VAL A 22 -3.70 6.99 -7.83
N CYS A 23 -4.93 6.94 -7.30
CA CYS A 23 -5.89 8.03 -7.38
C CYS A 23 -5.65 9.16 -6.37
N SER A 24 -4.90 8.91 -5.29
CA SER A 24 -4.86 9.80 -4.12
C SER A 24 -3.47 9.92 -3.49
N GLN A 25 -2.41 9.88 -4.30
CA GLN A 25 -0.98 9.90 -3.88
C GLN A 25 -0.59 10.98 -2.86
N LYS A 26 -1.41 12.02 -2.68
CA LYS A 26 -1.16 13.16 -1.78
C LYS A 26 -2.25 13.38 -0.73
N GLU A 27 -3.26 12.49 -0.65
CA GLU A 27 -4.33 12.63 0.32
C GLU A 27 -3.86 12.16 1.71
N PRO A 28 -3.75 13.05 2.71
CA PRO A 28 -3.20 12.69 4.02
C PRO A 28 -3.98 11.58 4.73
N LEU A 29 -5.30 11.55 4.53
CA LEU A 29 -6.17 10.53 5.11
C LEU A 29 -5.86 9.12 4.57
N VAL A 30 -5.54 9.02 3.28
CA VAL A 30 -5.19 7.74 2.64
C VAL A 30 -3.86 7.23 3.18
N ILE A 31 -2.87 8.13 3.32
CA ILE A 31 -1.56 7.80 3.92
C ILE A 31 -1.72 7.33 5.36
N GLN A 32 -2.50 8.05 6.16
CA GLN A 32 -2.77 7.68 7.56
C GLN A 32 -3.41 6.30 7.66
N LYS A 33 -4.47 6.06 6.86
CA LYS A 33 -5.14 4.76 6.85
C LYS A 33 -4.18 3.66 6.39
N TYR A 34 -3.33 3.89 5.40
CA TYR A 34 -2.35 2.90 4.97
C TYR A 34 -1.37 2.54 6.09
N ASN A 35 -0.88 3.55 6.82
CA ASN A 35 -0.03 3.36 7.97
C ASN A 35 -0.70 2.53 9.09
N GLU A 36 -1.98 2.78 9.38
CA GLU A 36 -2.75 1.97 10.35
C GLU A 36 -2.77 0.48 9.96
N PHE A 37 -2.91 0.18 8.67
CA PHE A 37 -2.89 -1.21 8.18
C PHE A 37 -1.51 -1.86 8.27
N ILE A 38 -0.44 -1.12 7.94
CA ILE A 38 0.93 -1.59 8.11
C ILE A 38 1.20 -1.92 9.58
N ASN A 39 0.83 -1.01 10.49
CA ASN A 39 0.98 -1.20 11.94
C ASN A 39 0.19 -2.41 12.48
N ALA A 40 -0.97 -2.69 11.89
CA ALA A 40 -1.78 -3.86 12.23
C ALA A 40 -1.25 -5.17 11.64
N GLY A 41 -0.14 -5.15 10.89
CA GLY A 41 0.51 -6.35 10.33
C GLY A 41 -0.17 -6.90 9.08
N PHE A 42 -1.02 -6.11 8.41
CA PHE A 42 -1.60 -6.54 7.15
C PHE A 42 -0.55 -6.56 6.04
N PRO A 43 -0.58 -7.55 5.13
CA PRO A 43 0.30 -7.58 3.99
C PRO A 43 0.00 -6.40 3.05
N PHE A 44 1.05 -5.79 2.51
CA PHE A 44 0.96 -4.66 1.61
C PHE A 44 2.01 -4.76 0.50
N GLU A 45 1.73 -4.09 -0.62
CA GLU A 45 2.60 -4.10 -1.79
C GLU A 45 3.47 -2.83 -1.80
N VAL A 46 4.77 -3.02 -2.04
CA VAL A 46 5.75 -1.92 -2.13
C VAL A 46 6.04 -1.56 -3.58
N VAL A 47 6.06 -2.56 -4.47
CA VAL A 47 6.29 -2.41 -5.91
C VAL A 47 5.20 -3.19 -6.62
N ASP A 48 4.54 -2.55 -7.59
CA ASP A 48 3.60 -3.22 -8.49
C ASP A 48 4.32 -4.29 -9.32
N GLY A 49 3.94 -5.56 -9.15
CA GLY A 49 4.54 -6.68 -9.87
C GLY A 49 4.34 -6.65 -11.40
N ASP A 50 3.29 -5.97 -11.89
CA ASP A 50 2.97 -5.93 -13.32
C ASP A 50 3.71 -4.78 -14.03
N ASN A 51 3.69 -3.59 -13.42
CA ASN A 51 4.21 -2.36 -14.04
C ASN A 51 5.55 -1.90 -13.44
N PHE A 52 6.10 -2.62 -12.46
CA PHE A 52 7.28 -2.21 -11.67
C PHE A 52 7.16 -0.79 -11.09
N TYR A 53 5.93 -0.35 -10.86
CA TYR A 53 5.67 0.99 -10.34
C TYR A 53 5.99 1.04 -8.84
N PHE A 54 6.82 2.01 -8.46
CA PHE A 54 7.23 2.24 -7.08
C PHE A 54 6.75 3.63 -6.60
N PRO A 55 5.66 3.72 -5.81
CA PRO A 55 5.08 4.98 -5.34
C PRO A 55 5.90 5.60 -4.20
N TYR A 56 7.15 5.99 -4.48
CA TYR A 56 8.12 6.42 -3.46
C TYR A 56 7.59 7.49 -2.51
N SER A 57 7.04 8.60 -3.03
CA SER A 57 6.59 9.72 -2.18
C SER A 57 5.48 9.31 -1.21
N PHE A 58 4.57 8.44 -1.64
CA PHE A 58 3.50 7.92 -0.80
C PHE A 58 4.05 6.99 0.28
N LEU A 59 4.88 6.02 -0.12
CA LEU A 59 5.49 5.05 0.79
C LEU A 59 6.42 5.71 1.80
N PHE A 60 7.15 6.75 1.40
CA PHE A 60 8.00 7.52 2.29
C PHE A 60 7.20 8.13 3.44
N GLU A 61 6.08 8.81 3.15
CA GLU A 61 5.23 9.38 4.20
C GLU A 61 4.53 8.30 5.03
N ALA A 62 4.06 7.21 4.41
CA ALA A 62 3.41 6.13 5.12
C ALA A 62 4.34 5.33 6.04
N LEU A 63 5.62 5.20 5.67
CA LEU A 63 6.63 4.46 6.43
C LEU A 63 7.45 5.34 7.38
N LYS A 64 7.30 6.66 7.30
CA LYS A 64 7.96 7.66 8.16
C LYS A 64 7.92 7.33 9.66
N PRO A 65 6.82 6.79 10.23
CA PRO A 65 6.80 6.43 11.65
C PRO A 65 7.82 5.33 12.03
N PHE A 66 8.24 4.51 11.07
CA PHE A 66 9.22 3.44 11.29
C PHE A 66 10.67 3.91 11.11
N CYS A 67 10.94 5.09 10.55
CA CYS A 67 12.29 5.57 10.23
C CYS A 67 13.22 5.69 11.46
N ASN A 68 12.66 5.89 12.65
CA ASN A 68 13.44 6.00 13.89
C ASN A 68 13.67 4.65 14.59
N HIS A 69 13.30 3.54 13.95
CA HIS A 69 13.44 2.19 14.50
C HIS A 69 14.50 1.40 13.74
N ARG A 70 15.21 0.51 14.46
CA ARG A 70 16.07 -0.47 13.81
C ARG A 70 15.18 -1.46 13.05
N THR A 71 15.44 -1.62 11.76
CA THR A 71 14.65 -2.49 10.89
C THR A 71 15.39 -3.81 10.66
N LEU A 72 14.73 -4.93 10.92
CA LEU A 72 15.17 -6.26 10.48
C LEU A 72 14.35 -6.63 9.24
N VAL A 73 15.03 -7.06 8.18
CA VAL A 73 14.38 -7.52 6.95
C VAL A 73 14.58 -9.03 6.82
N ILE A 74 13.47 -9.76 6.71
CA ILE A 74 13.46 -11.19 6.41
C ILE A 74 12.86 -11.32 5.00
N SER A 75 13.60 -11.96 4.09
CA SER A 75 13.18 -12.14 2.70
C SER A 75 12.96 -13.61 2.41
N VAL A 76 11.84 -13.94 1.78
CA VAL A 76 11.50 -15.28 1.27
C VAL A 76 11.41 -15.18 -0.24
N ILE A 77 12.22 -15.96 -0.95
CA ILE A 77 12.31 -15.95 -2.41
C ILE A 77 12.11 -17.38 -2.90
N GLY A 78 11.19 -17.56 -3.84
CA GLY A 78 10.85 -18.87 -4.39
C GLY A 78 9.98 -18.74 -5.64
N PRO A 79 9.75 -19.86 -6.36
CA PRO A 79 8.82 -19.86 -7.48
C PRO A 79 7.39 -19.58 -7.01
N GLN A 80 6.55 -19.04 -7.90
CA GLN A 80 5.15 -18.79 -7.58
C GLN A 80 4.43 -20.11 -7.24
N ASN A 81 3.69 -20.13 -6.14
CA ASN A 81 2.93 -21.29 -5.63
C ASN A 81 3.78 -22.49 -5.12
N SER A 82 5.02 -22.22 -4.68
CA SER A 82 5.86 -23.20 -3.96
C SER A 82 5.48 -23.39 -2.50
#